data_AF-A0A834WB51-F1
#
_entry.id   AF-A0A834WB51-F1
#
_cell.length_a   1.000
_cell.length_b   1.000
_cell.length_c   1.000
_cell.angle_alpha   90.00
_cell.angle_beta   90.00
_cell.angle_gamma   90.00
#
_symmetry.space_group_name_H-M   'P 1'
#
loop_
_entity.id
_entity.type
_entity.pdbx_description
1 polymer ?
#
loop_
_entity_poly.entity_id
_entity_poly.type
_entity_poly.pdbx_seq_one_letter_code
_entity_poly.pdbx_strand_id
1 'polypeptide(L)'
;MTGRVEEKRRWSEGIHQAVEAKEGLKIQADSVVVAQITYQSLFKLYPKLSGMTGTAKTEEKEFLKMFQMPVIEVPTNLPNIRKDLPIQAFATARGKWEQVRREVDYMFRQGRPVLVGTTR
;
A
#
# COMPACT_ATOMS: atom_id res chain seq x y z
N MET A 1 32.80 -21.67 19.83
CA MET A 1 32.27 -21.60 18.44
C MET A 1 31.34 -22.78 18.25
N THR A 2 30.10 -22.56 17.86
CA THR A 2 29.06 -23.62 17.81
C THR A 2 29.20 -24.57 16.63
N GLY A 3 30.03 -24.25 15.61
CA GLY A 3 30.28 -25.10 14.44
C GLY A 3 29.08 -25.28 13.51
N ARG A 4 28.01 -24.48 13.69
CA ARG A 4 26.78 -24.58 12.90
C ARG A 4 26.91 -23.80 11.60
N VAL A 5 26.36 -24.35 10.52
CA VAL A 5 26.29 -23.73 9.20
C VAL A 5 25.19 -22.67 9.17
N GLU A 6 25.50 -21.47 8.68
CA GLU A 6 24.50 -20.42 8.39
C GLU A 6 24.22 -20.33 6.89
N GLU A 7 23.19 -21.04 6.42
CA GLU A 7 22.87 -21.22 5.00
C GLU A 7 22.58 -19.91 4.24
N LYS A 8 22.19 -18.84 4.94
CA LYS A 8 21.77 -17.56 4.32
C LYS A 8 22.84 -16.49 4.33
N ARG A 9 24.03 -16.77 4.87
CA ARG A 9 25.09 -15.78 5.02
C ARG A 9 26.08 -15.88 3.86
N ARG A 10 26.26 -14.78 3.12
CA ARG A 10 27.32 -14.62 2.13
C ARG A 10 28.45 -13.75 2.68
N TRP A 11 29.66 -13.96 2.17
CA TRP A 11 30.81 -13.10 2.47
C TRP A 11 30.83 -11.90 1.51
N SER A 12 31.07 -10.71 2.04
CA SER A 12 31.06 -9.45 1.29
C SER A 12 32.27 -9.31 0.34
N GLU A 13 32.29 -8.26 -0.47
CA GLU A 13 33.44 -7.82 -1.28
C GLU A 13 33.96 -8.84 -2.30
N GLY A 14 33.08 -9.70 -2.82
CA GLY A 14 33.46 -10.71 -3.80
C GLY A 14 34.10 -11.96 -3.19
N ILE A 15 34.29 -12.01 -1.86
CA ILE A 15 34.93 -13.14 -1.19
C ILE A 15 34.10 -14.42 -1.37
N HIS A 16 32.78 -14.32 -1.36
CA HIS A 16 31.92 -15.47 -1.55
C HIS A 16 32.06 -16.08 -2.95
N GLN A 17 32.12 -15.22 -3.96
CA GLN A 17 32.37 -15.61 -5.35
C GLN A 17 33.78 -16.20 -5.52
N ALA A 18 34.78 -15.67 -4.81
CA ALA A 18 36.14 -16.20 -4.83
C ALA A 18 36.23 -17.61 -4.21
N VAL A 19 35.49 -17.86 -3.12
CA VAL A 19 35.40 -19.20 -2.52
C VAL A 19 34.60 -20.16 -3.39
N GLU A 20 33.46 -19.74 -3.94
CA GLU A 20 32.69 -20.52 -4.92
C GLU A 20 33.56 -20.93 -6.11
N ALA A 21 34.35 -20.00 -6.65
CA ALA A 21 35.29 -20.26 -7.74
C ALA A 21 36.41 -21.23 -7.34
N LYS A 22 36.98 -21.06 -6.14
CA LYS A 22 38.03 -21.95 -5.62
C LYS A 22 37.53 -23.39 -5.45
N GLU A 23 36.30 -23.56 -4.99
CA GLU A 23 35.68 -24.88 -4.78
C GLU A 23 35.01 -25.44 -6.06
N GLY A 24 35.19 -24.76 -7.21
CA GLY A 24 34.66 -25.20 -8.51
C GLY A 24 33.12 -25.14 -8.60
N LEU A 25 32.47 -24.36 -7.74
CA LEU A 25 31.03 -24.18 -7.72
C LEU A 25 30.58 -23.15 -8.77
N LYS A 26 29.32 -23.24 -9.19
CA LYS A 26 28.71 -22.24 -10.07
C LYS A 26 28.56 -20.92 -9.31
N ILE A 27 29.29 -19.90 -9.75
CA ILE A 27 29.23 -18.55 -9.19
C ILE A 27 27.82 -18.00 -9.36
N GLN A 28 27.20 -17.55 -8.26
CA GLN A 28 25.91 -16.89 -8.32
C GLN A 28 26.10 -15.38 -8.38
N ALA A 29 25.46 -14.72 -9.35
CA ALA A 29 25.45 -13.27 -9.41
C ALA A 29 24.58 -12.71 -8.27
N ASP A 30 25.15 -11.82 -7.46
CA ASP A 30 24.38 -11.09 -6.46
C ASP A 30 23.55 -10.01 -7.16
N SER A 31 22.25 -9.98 -6.90
CA SER A 31 21.43 -8.81 -7.21
C SER A 31 21.77 -7.70 -6.23
N VAL A 32 22.62 -6.76 -6.64
CA VAL A 32 23.02 -5.62 -5.80
C VAL A 32 22.01 -4.49 -5.96
N VAL A 33 21.40 -4.08 -4.85
CA VAL A 33 20.60 -2.85 -4.80
C VAL A 33 21.56 -1.67 -4.86
N VAL A 34 21.60 -0.98 -6.00
CA VAL A 34 22.53 0.15 -6.22
C VAL A 34 22.08 1.42 -5.50
N ALA A 35 20.77 1.63 -5.41
CA ALA A 35 20.19 2.76 -4.70
C ALA A 35 18.81 2.40 -4.14
N GLN A 36 18.51 2.93 -2.96
CA GLN A 36 17.21 2.79 -2.31
C GLN A 36 16.89 4.06 -1.54
N ILE A 37 15.66 4.54 -1.67
CA ILE A 37 15.13 5.64 -0.86
C ILE A 37 13.67 5.34 -0.51
N THR A 38 13.26 5.71 0.70
CA THR A 38 11.86 5.63 1.09
C THR A 38 11.11 6.86 0.59
N TYR A 39 9.80 6.77 0.37
CA TYR A 39 9.00 7.94 0.00
C TYR A 39 9.10 9.07 1.03
N GLN A 40 9.18 8.72 2.33
CA GLN A 40 9.34 9.72 3.38
C GLN A 40 10.62 10.53 3.21
N SER A 41 11.75 9.87 2.93
CA SER A 41 13.02 10.56 2.71
C SER A 41 13.05 11.29 1.38
N LEU A 42 12.47 10.72 0.32
CA LEU A 42 12.40 11.32 -1.00
C LEU A 42 11.66 12.66 -0.98
N PHE A 43 10.47 12.71 -0.35
CA PHE A 43 9.67 13.93 -0.32
C PHE A 43 10.28 15.04 0.54
N LYS A 44 11.10 14.71 1.53
CA LYS A 44 11.83 15.69 2.35
C LYS A 44 12.93 16.43 1.57
N LEU A 45 13.35 15.92 0.42
CA LEU A 45 14.34 16.59 -0.43
C LEU A 45 13.75 17.80 -1.17
N TYR A 46 12.43 17.89 -1.28
CA TYR A 46 11.79 19.01 -1.97
C TYR A 46 11.78 20.25 -1.06
N PRO A 47 12.20 21.43 -1.56
CA PRO A 47 12.22 22.66 -0.77
C PRO A 47 10.80 23.15 -0.40
N LYS A 48 9.79 22.73 -1.17
CA LYS A 48 8.37 22.96 -0.88
C LYS A 48 7.60 21.67 -1.14
N LEU A 49 6.73 21.31 -0.21
CA LEU A 49 5.89 20.13 -0.30
C LEU A 49 4.42 20.53 -0.08
N SER A 50 3.55 20.09 -0.98
CA SER A 50 2.11 20.33 -0.96
C SER A 50 1.36 19.13 -1.49
N GLY A 51 0.12 18.92 -1.06
CA GLY A 51 -0.71 17.80 -1.49
C GLY A 51 -2.19 18.12 -1.36
N MET A 52 -3.02 17.35 -2.07
CA MET A 52 -4.47 17.48 -2.06
C MET A 52 -5.11 16.09 -2.00
N THR A 53 -6.11 15.93 -1.14
CA THR A 53 -6.90 14.71 -1.01
C THR A 53 -8.21 15.01 -0.26
N GLY A 54 -9.22 14.16 -0.46
CA GLY A 54 -10.52 14.29 0.22
C GLY A 54 -10.57 13.68 1.62
N THR A 55 -9.53 12.99 2.08
CA THR A 55 -9.59 12.15 3.30
C THR A 55 -8.40 12.32 4.26
N ALA A 56 -7.59 13.38 4.13
CA ALA A 56 -6.38 13.52 4.96
C ALA A 56 -6.64 13.97 6.41
N LYS A 57 -7.84 14.44 6.75
CA LYS A 57 -8.06 15.09 8.05
C LYS A 57 -7.84 14.15 9.23
N THR A 58 -8.18 12.87 9.09
CA THR A 58 -7.95 11.87 10.14
C THR A 58 -6.46 11.61 10.39
N GLU A 59 -5.65 11.71 9.33
CA GLU A 59 -4.21 11.43 9.35
C GLU A 59 -3.36 12.69 9.54
N GLU A 60 -3.95 13.82 9.91
CA GLU A 60 -3.26 15.12 10.03
C GLU A 60 -2.03 15.04 10.95
N LYS A 61 -2.14 14.31 12.06
CA LYS A 61 -1.02 14.11 13.00
C LYS A 61 0.18 13.44 12.35
N GLU A 62 -0.05 12.47 11.46
CA GLU A 62 1.01 11.78 10.75
C GLU A 62 1.65 12.68 9.70
N PHE A 63 0.84 13.41 8.92
CA PHE A 63 1.34 14.39 7.94
C PHE A 63 2.20 15.48 8.59
N LEU A 64 1.75 16.02 9.73
CA LEU A 64 2.51 17.02 10.47
C LEU A 64 3.82 16.43 11.03
N LYS A 65 3.78 15.23 11.60
CA LYS A 65 4.95 14.58 12.18
C LYS A 65 5.99 14.19 11.12
N MET A 66 5.56 13.63 10.00
CA MET A 66 6.48 13.09 8.98
C MET A 66 6.95 14.17 8.01
N PHE A 67 6.06 15.08 7.61
CA PHE A 67 6.30 16.01 6.50
C PHE A 67 6.16 17.48 6.89
N GLN A 68 5.84 17.80 8.15
CA GLN A 68 5.55 19.15 8.62
C GLN A 68 4.43 19.83 7.81
N MET A 69 3.50 19.03 7.28
CA MET A 69 2.38 19.50 6.47
C MET A 69 1.09 19.56 7.29
N PRO A 70 0.48 20.75 7.47
CA PRO A 70 -0.84 20.86 8.06
C PRO A 70 -1.92 20.39 7.08
N VAL A 71 -3.06 19.90 7.60
CA VAL A 71 -4.20 19.49 6.76
C VAL A 71 -5.36 20.47 6.95
N ILE A 72 -5.60 21.26 5.90
CA ILE A 72 -6.65 22.27 5.87
C ILE A 72 -7.87 21.68 5.17
N GLU A 73 -9.02 21.65 5.87
CA GLU A 73 -10.29 21.28 5.27
C GLU A 73 -10.86 22.47 4.49
N VAL A 74 -11.04 22.27 3.19
CA VAL A 74 -11.66 23.26 2.30
C VAL A 74 -13.15 22.95 2.20
N PRO A 75 -14.05 23.93 2.39
CA PRO A 75 -15.48 23.71 2.27
C PRO A 75 -15.87 23.26 0.86
N THR A 76 -16.89 22.42 0.76
CA THR A 76 -17.40 21.97 -0.53
C THR A 76 -18.15 23.08 -1.24
N ASN A 77 -18.11 23.09 -2.58
CA ASN A 77 -18.86 24.07 -3.39
C ASN A 77 -20.38 23.98 -3.18
N LEU A 78 -20.90 22.79 -2.90
CA LEU A 78 -22.31 22.53 -2.61
C LEU A 78 -22.45 21.66 -1.35
N PRO A 79 -23.56 21.77 -0.60
CA PRO A 79 -23.85 20.88 0.51
C PRO A 79 -23.89 19.42 0.06
N ASN A 80 -23.25 18.52 0.83
CA ASN A 80 -23.30 17.10 0.54
C ASN A 80 -24.66 16.51 0.93
N ILE A 81 -25.39 15.98 -0.05
CA ILE A 81 -26.70 15.33 0.13
C ILE A 81 -26.64 13.80 -0.01
N ARG A 82 -25.43 13.22 -0.12
CA ARG A 82 -25.24 11.77 -0.24
C ARG A 82 -25.72 11.08 1.04
N LYS A 83 -26.50 10.01 0.88
CA LYS A 83 -26.93 9.15 1.99
C LYS A 83 -25.96 7.98 2.12
N ASP A 84 -25.15 8.00 3.17
CA ASP A 84 -24.28 6.88 3.53
C ASP A 84 -25.09 5.84 4.30
N LEU A 85 -25.25 4.66 3.69
CA LEU A 85 -26.03 3.56 4.27
C LEU A 85 -25.18 2.76 5.27
N PRO A 86 -25.79 2.18 6.32
CA PRO A 86 -25.07 1.37 7.29
C PRO A 86 -24.47 0.11 6.65
N ILE A 87 -23.41 -0.39 7.28
CA ILE A 87 -22.73 -1.62 6.85
C ILE A 87 -23.66 -2.82 7.02
N GLN A 88 -23.81 -3.61 5.96
CA GLN A 88 -24.49 -4.90 6.00
C GLN A 88 -23.46 -6.03 6.21
N ALA A 89 -23.57 -6.75 7.32
CA ALA A 89 -22.70 -7.89 7.65
C ALA A 89 -23.40 -9.22 7.30
N PHE A 90 -22.64 -10.18 6.74
CA PHE A 90 -23.16 -11.48 6.33
C PHE A 90 -22.33 -12.60 6.93
N ALA A 91 -22.99 -13.68 7.36
CA ALA A 91 -22.34 -14.84 7.96
C ALA A 91 -21.39 -15.58 6.98
N THR A 92 -21.69 -15.55 5.68
CA THR A 92 -20.88 -16.22 4.66
C THR A 92 -20.59 -15.29 3.49
N ALA A 93 -19.42 -15.48 2.86
CA ALA A 93 -19.06 -14.75 1.65
C ALA A 93 -20.08 -14.99 0.51
N ARG A 94 -20.59 -16.22 0.37
CA ARG A 94 -21.64 -16.54 -0.60
C ARG A 94 -22.92 -15.76 -0.33
N GLY A 95 -23.35 -15.69 0.94
CA GLY A 95 -24.53 -14.91 1.34
C GLY A 95 -24.38 -13.42 1.03
N LYS A 96 -23.19 -12.85 1.31
CA LYS A 96 -22.86 -11.48 0.92
C LYS A 96 -23.03 -11.25 -0.59
N TRP A 97 -22.45 -12.12 -1.41
CA TRP A 97 -22.48 -11.94 -2.87
C TRP A 97 -23.87 -12.12 -3.46
N GLU A 98 -24.68 -13.04 -2.93
CA GLU A 98 -26.07 -13.19 -3.36
C GLU A 98 -26.89 -11.95 -3.02
N GLN A 99 -26.68 -11.33 -1.85
CA GLN A 99 -27.36 -10.09 -1.50
C GLN A 99 -26.92 -8.92 -2.38
N VAL A 100 -25.60 -8.76 -2.63
CA VAL A 100 -25.08 -7.74 -3.55
C VAL A 100 -25.70 -7.90 -4.94
N ARG A 101 -25.75 -9.12 -5.47
CA ARG A 101 -26.37 -9.42 -6.77
C ARG A 101 -27.83 -8.97 -6.83
N ARG A 102 -28.61 -9.25 -5.77
CA ARG A 102 -30.02 -8.86 -5.67
C ARG A 102 -30.19 -7.35 -5.63
N GLU A 103 -29.35 -6.65 -4.86
CA GLU A 103 -29.40 -5.19 -4.75
C GLU A 103 -29.03 -4.51 -6.07
N VAL A 104 -28.00 -5.00 -6.76
CA VAL A 104 -27.63 -4.49 -8.09
C VAL A 104 -28.75 -4.69 -9.10
N ASP A 105 -29.37 -5.88 -9.16
CA ASP A 105 -30.50 -6.16 -10.07
C ASP A 105 -31.70 -5.24 -9.77
N TYR A 106 -32.02 -5.04 -8.49
CA TYR A 106 -33.07 -4.12 -8.07
C TYR A 106 -32.80 -2.69 -8.52
N MET A 107 -31.60 -2.16 -8.25
CA MET A 107 -31.22 -0.79 -8.64
C MET A 107 -31.19 -0.61 -10.15
N PHE A 108 -30.70 -1.62 -10.88
CA PHE A 108 -30.66 -1.62 -12.33
C PHE A 108 -32.07 -1.55 -12.94
N ARG A 109 -33.02 -2.34 -12.42
CA ARG A 109 -34.44 -2.29 -12.85
C ARG A 109 -35.09 -0.93 -12.58
N GLN A 110 -34.61 -0.18 -11.59
CA GLN A 110 -35.05 1.19 -11.30
C GLN A 110 -34.33 2.25 -12.16
N GLY A 111 -33.42 1.85 -13.06
CA GLY A 111 -32.62 2.76 -13.88
C GLY A 111 -31.53 3.51 -13.12
N ARG A 112 -31.16 3.06 -11.91
CA ARG A 112 -30.15 3.73 -11.07
C ARG A 112 -28.75 3.20 -11.41
N PRO A 113 -27.75 4.07 -11.66
CA PRO A 113 -26.38 3.64 -11.88
C PRO A 113 -25.76 3.09 -10.59
N VAL A 114 -24.95 2.04 -10.72
CA VAL A 114 -24.31 1.35 -9.58
C VAL A 114 -22.82 1.18 -9.85
N LEU A 115 -22.00 1.51 -8.85
CA LEU A 115 -20.56 1.22 -8.82
C LEU A 115 -20.30 0.13 -7.76
N VAL A 116 -19.76 -1.01 -8.17
CA VAL A 116 -19.40 -2.10 -7.25
C VAL A 116 -17.89 -2.12 -7.04
N GLY A 117 -17.44 -1.78 -5.83
CA GLY A 117 -16.05 -1.92 -5.42
C GLY A 117 -15.74 -3.33 -4.95
N THR A 118 -14.69 -3.95 -5.50
CA THR A 118 -14.18 -5.25 -5.02
C THR A 118 -12.73 -5.11 -4.57
N THR A 119 -12.34 -5.92 -3.61
CA THR A 119 -10.95 -6.13 -3.22
C THR A 119 -10.57 -7.56 -3.61
N ARG A 120 -9.34 -7.76 -4.08
CA ARG A 120 -8.80 -9.10 -4.33
C ARG A 120 -8.18 -9.67 -3.06
#